data_AF-A0A7X7VHG0-F1
#
_entry.id   AF-A0A7X7VHG0-F1
#
_cell.length_a   1.000
_cell.length_b   1.000
_cell.length_c   1.000
_cell.angle_alpha   90.00
_cell.angle_beta   90.00
_cell.angle_gamma   90.00
#
_symmetry.space_group_name_H-M   'P 1'
#
loop_
_entity.id
_entity.type
_entity.pdbx_description
1 polymer ?
#
loop_
_entity_poly.entity_id
_entity_poly.type
_entity_poly.pdbx_seq_one_letter_code
_entity_poly.pdbx_strand_id
1 'polypeptide(L)' 'MSLNKPGLYRKYKIEKASGEPIDPHADYFVLRIDTDQWARKALEKYADDIEIFNRSLAAQLRARLNQYVSIQKPLEEPQL' A
#
# COMPACT_ATOMS: atom_id res chain seq x y z
N MET A 1 -26.65 -7.59 -10.81
CA MET A 1 -25.91 -6.32 -10.74
C MET A 1 -24.92 -6.41 -9.59
N SER A 2 -23.62 -6.25 -9.84
CA SER A 2 -22.60 -6.35 -8.78
C SER A 2 -22.61 -5.07 -7.94
N LEU A 3 -22.86 -5.21 -6.64
CA LEU A 3 -22.86 -4.11 -5.68
C LEU A 3 -21.42 -3.67 -5.41
N ASN A 4 -20.89 -2.79 -6.26
CA ASN A 4 -19.61 -2.14 -5.99
C ASN A 4 -19.79 -1.22 -4.77
N LYS A 5 -19.32 -1.65 -3.59
CA LYS A 5 -19.18 -0.75 -2.44
C LYS A 5 -18.17 0.35 -2.81
N PRO A 6 -18.55 1.62 -2.83
CA PRO A 6 -17.58 2.68 -3.03
C PRO A 6 -16.65 2.71 -1.81
N GLY A 7 -15.33 2.84 -2.03
CA GLY A 7 -14.38 2.99 -0.94
C GLY A 7 -14.71 4.22 -0.07
N LEU A 8 -14.09 4.33 1.11
CA LEU A 8 -14.26 5.48 2.00
C LEU A 8 -14.09 6.79 1.20
N TYR A 9 -15.10 7.66 1.20
CA TYR A 9 -15.21 8.90 0.40
C TYR A 9 -15.49 8.78 -1.10
N ARG A 10 -15.83 7.58 -1.61
CA ARG A 10 -16.13 7.34 -3.05
C ARG A 10 -15.01 7.77 -4.00
N LYS A 11 -13.78 7.91 -3.51
CA LYS A 11 -12.61 8.34 -4.31
C LYS A 11 -12.07 7.24 -5.23
N TYR A 12 -12.28 5.97 -4.84
CA TYR A 12 -11.75 4.82 -5.57
C TYR A 12 -12.86 3.82 -5.88
N LYS A 13 -12.80 3.24 -7.09
CA LYS A 13 -13.51 2.02 -7.46
C LYS A 13 -12.59 0.84 -7.13
N ILE A 14 -13.05 -0.06 -6.26
CA ILE A 14 -12.29 -1.26 -5.87
C ILE A 14 -12.85 -2.43 -6.67
N GLU A 15 -11.98 -3.11 -7.43
CA GLU A 15 -12.32 -4.31 -8.20
C GLU A 15 -11.19 -5.33 -8.10
N LYS A 16 -11.55 -6.63 -8.20
CA LYS A 16 -10.54 -7.69 -8.27
C LYS A 16 -9.93 -7.69 -9.67
N ALA A 17 -8.63 -7.93 -9.75
CA ALA A 17 -7.93 -8.07 -11.04
C ALA A 17 -8.48 -9.22 -11.90
N SER A 18 -9.12 -10.23 -11.28
CA SER A 18 -9.81 -11.32 -11.99
C SER A 18 -11.13 -10.92 -12.63
N GLY A 19 -11.67 -9.73 -12.33
CA GLY A 19 -13.01 -9.30 -12.74
C GLY A 19 -14.15 -9.84 -11.87
N GLU A 20 -13.85 -10.72 -10.91
CA GLU A 20 -14.85 -11.21 -9.96
C GLU A 20 -15.35 -10.12 -9.01
N PRO A 21 -16.59 -10.23 -8.49
CA PRO A 21 -17.10 -9.34 -7.46
C PRO A 21 -16.19 -9.27 -6.22
N ILE A 22 -16.07 -8.07 -5.65
CA ILE A 22 -15.55 -7.89 -4.29
C ILE A 22 -16.49 -8.51 -3.27
N ASP A 23 -15.98 -8.81 -2.08
CA ASP A 23 -16.80 -9.33 -1.00
C ASP A 23 -17.74 -8.20 -0.48
N PRO A 24 -19.07 -8.38 -0.51
CA PRO A 24 -20.02 -7.38 -0.03
C PRO A 24 -19.99 -7.19 1.49
N HIS A 25 -19.23 -7.98 2.25
CA HIS A 25 -19.04 -7.82 3.70
C HIS A 25 -17.66 -7.27 4.07
N ALA A 26 -16.73 -7.16 3.11
CA ALA A 26 -15.43 -6.57 3.37
C ALA A 26 -15.49 -5.04 3.47
N ASP A 27 -14.61 -4.50 4.32
CA ASP A 27 -14.28 -3.08 4.38
C ASP A 27 -12.89 -2.89 3.76
N TYR A 28 -12.82 -2.06 2.73
CA TYR A 28 -11.58 -1.78 1.99
C TYR A 28 -11.02 -0.41 2.38
N PHE A 29 -9.77 -0.40 2.83
CA PHE A 29 -9.02 0.82 3.12
C PHE A 29 -7.83 0.93 2.17
N VAL A 30 -7.76 2.01 1.39
CA VAL A 30 -6.74 2.21 0.35
C VAL A 30 -5.85 3.39 0.70
N LEU A 31 -4.54 3.15 0.69
CA LEU A 31 -3.50 4.13 0.99
C LEU A 31 -2.53 4.28 -0.19
N ARG A 32 -2.08 5.52 -0.45
CA ARG A 32 -1.13 5.85 -1.52
C ARG A 32 0.29 5.93 -0.99
N ILE A 33 1.01 4.81 -1.04
CA ILE A 33 2.38 4.70 -0.49
C ILE A 33 3.43 5.50 -1.28
N ASP A 34 3.12 5.92 -2.51
CA ASP A 34 4.01 6.73 -3.34
C ASP A 34 4.13 8.16 -2.81
N THR A 35 3.00 8.77 -2.41
CA THR A 35 2.97 10.18 -1.97
C THR A 35 2.84 10.37 -0.47
N ASP A 36 2.36 9.38 0.28
CA ASP A 36 2.05 9.50 1.70
C ASP A 36 3.04 8.72 2.58
N GLN A 37 3.74 9.43 3.47
CA GLN A 37 4.66 8.81 4.42
C GLN A 37 3.96 7.98 5.50
N TRP A 38 2.72 8.31 5.86
CA TRP A 38 1.97 7.56 6.86
C TRP A 38 1.44 6.26 6.28
N ALA A 39 1.06 6.28 5.00
CA ALA A 39 0.79 5.06 4.23
C ALA A 39 2.00 4.11 4.22
N ARG A 40 3.21 4.64 4.06
CA ARG A 40 4.45 3.86 4.13
C ARG A 40 4.66 3.23 5.51
N LYS A 41 4.48 3.98 6.59
CA LYS A 41 4.58 3.45 7.97
C LYS A 41 3.52 2.38 8.27
N ALA A 42 2.29 2.57 7.79
CA ALA A 42 1.23 1.57 7.92
C ALA A 42 1.59 0.27 7.19
N LEU A 43 2.16 0.38 5.97
CA LEU A 43 2.61 -0.77 5.19
C LEU A 43 3.78 -1.50 5.87
N GLU A 44 4.75 -0.76 6.39
CA GLU A 44 5.89 -1.29 7.14
C GLU A 44 5.42 -2.12 8.34
N LYS A 45 4.56 -1.55 9.18
CA LYS A 45 4.02 -2.25 10.35
C LYS A 45 3.25 -3.51 9.96
N TYR A 46 2.44 -3.45 8.89
CA TYR A 46 1.73 -4.62 8.39
C TYR A 46 2.69 -5.72 7.91
N ALA A 47 3.78 -5.34 7.22
CA ALA A 47 4.79 -6.29 6.77
C ALA A 47 5.48 -7.02 7.93
N ASP A 48 5.73 -6.32 9.04
CA ASP A 48 6.30 -6.92 10.24
C ASP A 48 5.36 -7.93 10.89
N ASP A 49 4.07 -7.58 11.02
CA ASP A 49 3.08 -8.44 11.68
C ASP A 49 2.69 -9.65 10.83
N ILE A 50 2.66 -9.51 9.50
CA ILE A 50 2.27 -10.60 8.60
C ILE A 50 3.40 -11.62 8.39
N GLU A 51 4.66 -11.29 8.70
CA GLU A 51 5.82 -12.16 8.42
C GLU A 51 5.71 -13.54 9.06
N ILE A 52 5.17 -13.62 10.28
CA ILE A 52 4.99 -14.89 11.00
C ILE A 52 3.99 -15.82 10.31
N PHE A 53 3.06 -15.26 9.53
CA PHE A 53 2.03 -16.01 8.80
C PHE A 53 2.40 -16.20 7.33
N ASN A 54 3.08 -15.22 6.73
CA ASN A 54 3.43 -15.20 5.32
C ASN A 54 4.70 -14.37 5.07
N ARG A 55 5.85 -15.02 5.24
CA ARG A 55 7.17 -14.43 4.99
C ARG A 55 7.35 -13.94 3.55
N SER A 56 6.77 -14.62 2.56
CA SER A 56 6.89 -14.22 1.14
C SER A 56 6.19 -12.89 0.88
N LEU A 57 4.96 -12.73 1.39
CA LEU A 57 4.22 -11.48 1.28
C LEU A 57 4.95 -10.35 2.00
N ALA A 58 5.41 -10.57 3.24
CA ALA A 58 6.19 -9.57 3.98
C ALA A 58 7.41 -9.08 3.19
N ALA A 59 8.17 -9.99 2.58
CA ALA A 59 9.32 -9.65 1.74
C ALA A 59 8.93 -8.82 0.50
N GLN A 60 7.82 -9.15 -0.17
CA GLN A 60 7.32 -8.39 -1.31
C GLN A 60 6.90 -6.97 -0.91
N LEU A 61 6.23 -6.81 0.24
CA LEU A 61 5.83 -5.50 0.75
C LEU A 61 7.04 -4.63 1.08
N ARG A 62 8.05 -5.18 1.75
CA ARG A 62 9.31 -4.48 2.07
C ARG A 62 10.08 -4.09 0.79
N ALA A 63 10.16 -4.97 -0.19
CA ALA A 63 10.78 -4.66 -1.48
C ALA A 63 10.07 -3.50 -2.19
N ARG A 64 8.73 -3.45 -2.13
CA ARG A 64 7.95 -2.34 -2.69
C ARG A 64 8.15 -1.04 -1.92
N LEU A 65 8.26 -1.10 -0.59
CA LEU A 65 8.51 0.07 0.27
C LEU A 65 9.86 0.73 -0.04
N ASN A 66 10.92 -0.07 -0.23
CA ASN A 66 12.28 0.41 -0.50
C ASN A 66 12.40 1.26 -1.77
N GLN A 67 11.48 1.10 -2.72
CA GLN A 67 11.44 1.91 -3.95
C GLN A 67 11.06 3.38 -3.69
N TYR A 68 10.50 3.69 -2.51
CA TYR A 68 10.05 5.05 -2.15
C TYR A 68 10.90 5.70 -1.06
N VAL A 69 11.68 4.92 -0.31
CA VAL A 69 12.58 5.43 0.73
C VAL A 69 13.85 6.04 0.11
N SER A 70 14.20 5.64 -1.11
CA SER A 70 15.42 6.05 -1.83
C SER A 70 15.37 7.45 -2.48
N ILE A 71 14.30 8.24 -2.27
CA ILE A 71 14.16 9.61 -2.81
C ILE A 71 14.60 10.70 -1.80
N GLN A 72 14.99 10.33 -0.57
CA GLN A 72 15.54 11.27 0.41
C GLN A 72 17.05 11.09 0.59
N LYS A 73 17.85 11.33 -0.47
CA LYS A 73 19.26 11.69 -0.29
C LYS A 73 19.33 13.21 -0.38
N PRO A 74 19.84 13.94 0.62
CA PRO A 74 20.02 15.39 0.52
C PRO A 74 20.91 15.69 -0.68
N LEU A 75 20.59 16.76 -1.41
CA LEU A 75 21.48 17.33 -2.42
C LEU A 75 22.81 17.62 -1.71
N GLU A 76 23.90 16.97 -2.13
CA GLU A 76 25.24 17.32 -1.67
C GLU A 76 25.45 18.80 -2.04
N GLU A 77 25.67 19.65 -1.04
CA GLU A 77 25.99 21.06 -1.27
C GLU A 77 27.27 21.15 -2.12
N PRO A 78 27.31 22.05 -3.12
CA PRO A 78 28.52 22.23 -3.91
C PRO A 78 29.63 22.70 -2.97
N GLN A 79 30.71 21.92 -2.90
CA GLN A 79 31.93 22.35 -2.24
C GLN A 79 32.46 23.58 -2.97
N LEU A 80 32.46 24.71 -2.26
CA LEU A 80 33.05 26.00 -2.64
C LEU A 80 34.55 25.88 -2.92
#